data_AF-A0A832EWK6-F1
#
_entry.id   AF-A0A832EWK6-F1
#
_cell.length_a   1.000
_cell.length_b   1.000
_cell.length_c   1.000
_cell.angle_alpha   90.00
_cell.angle_beta   90.00
_cell.angle_gamma   90.00
#
_symmetry.space_group_name_H-M   'P 1'
#
loop_
_entity.id
_entity.type
_entity.pdbx_description
1 polymer ?
#
loop_
_entity_poly.entity_id
_entity_poly.type
_entity_poly.pdbx_seq_one_letter_code
_entity_poly.pdbx_strand_id
1 'polypeptide(L)'
;MHPNLVGEVVHVPKETDVSPVAAALYFLPVETRGPLKFGPETLTSVTCARVRLRVRDRRGRVAEGWGETPLSVQWVWPSPLS
;
A
#
# COMPACT_ATOMS: atom_id res chain seq x y z
N MET A 1 40.57 -9.62 -7.46
CA MET A 1 40.10 -8.22 -7.41
C MET A 1 39.07 -8.04 -8.52
N HIS A 2 37.77 -8.06 -8.19
CA HIS A 2 36.70 -7.75 -9.13
C HIS A 2 36.16 -6.36 -8.77
N PRO A 3 36.16 -5.38 -9.68
CA PRO A 3 35.60 -4.07 -9.41
C PRO A 3 34.06 -4.13 -9.42
N ASN A 4 33.46 -3.50 -8.40
CA ASN A 4 32.03 -3.36 -8.22
C ASN A 4 31.39 -2.58 -9.39
N LEU A 5 30.49 -3.23 -10.14
CA LEU A 5 29.54 -2.57 -11.04
C LEU A 5 28.23 -2.33 -10.29
N VAL A 6 28.20 -1.31 -9.43
CA VAL A 6 26.94 -0.66 -9.04
C VAL A 6 26.71 0.46 -10.05
N GLY A 7 26.11 0.12 -11.18
CA GLY A 7 25.66 1.11 -12.14
C GLY A 7 24.57 1.98 -11.51
N GLU A 8 24.79 3.29 -11.48
CA GLU A 8 23.78 4.25 -11.07
C GLU A 8 22.63 4.22 -12.09
N VAL A 9 21.44 3.82 -11.64
CA VAL A 9 20.24 3.89 -12.47
C VAL A 9 19.81 5.34 -12.55
N VAL A 10 20.18 6.01 -13.64
CA VAL A 10 19.71 7.37 -13.92
C VAL A 10 18.24 7.30 -14.35
N HIS A 11 17.34 7.88 -13.55
CA HIS A 11 15.94 8.04 -13.93
C HIS A 11 15.84 9.10 -15.03
N VAL A 12 15.54 8.67 -16.27
CA VAL A 12 15.25 9.57 -17.37
C VAL A 12 13.80 10.05 -17.24
N PRO A 13 13.54 11.35 -17.02
CA PRO A 13 12.19 11.85 -16.78
C PRO A 13 11.26 11.64 -17.97
N LYS A 14 10.04 11.15 -17.73
CA LYS A 14 8.98 10.95 -18.73
C LYS A 14 7.83 11.93 -18.54
N GLU A 15 6.99 12.09 -19.55
CA GLU A 15 5.77 12.91 -19.43
C GLU A 15 4.73 12.30 -18.47
N THR A 16 4.77 10.98 -18.29
CA THR A 16 3.89 10.23 -17.38
C THR A 16 4.36 10.25 -15.93
N ASP A 17 5.49 10.88 -15.64
CA ASP A 17 6.00 10.96 -14.28
C ASP A 17 5.10 11.83 -13.40
N VAL A 18 4.77 11.31 -12.23
CA VAL A 18 4.02 12.00 -11.18
C VAL A 18 4.71 11.78 -9.83
N SER A 19 4.56 12.74 -8.92
CA SER A 19 5.04 12.62 -7.54
C SER A 19 3.88 12.74 -6.53
N PRO A 20 3.92 11.99 -5.42
CA PRO A 20 2.97 12.19 -4.32
C PRO A 20 3.08 13.59 -3.73
N VAL A 21 1.93 14.23 -3.47
CA VAL A 21 1.87 15.56 -2.85
C VAL A 21 0.98 15.63 -1.62
N ALA A 22 0.09 14.65 -1.42
CA ALA A 22 -0.65 14.47 -0.18
C ALA A 22 -1.18 13.03 -0.07
N ALA A 23 -1.39 12.57 1.16
CA ALA A 23 -2.09 11.32 1.45
C ALA A 23 -3.12 11.54 2.58
N ALA A 24 -4.26 10.88 2.47
CA ALA A 24 -5.22 10.74 3.57
C ALA A 24 -5.50 9.25 3.80
N LEU A 25 -5.37 8.80 5.04
CA LEU A 25 -5.56 7.41 5.45
C LEU A 25 -6.90 7.26 6.19
N TYR A 26 -7.65 6.23 5.82
CA TYR A 26 -8.91 5.84 6.45
C TYR A 26 -8.82 4.37 6.87
N PHE A 27 -9.20 4.10 8.11
CA PHE A 27 -9.34 2.74 8.63
C PHE A 27 -10.79 2.30 8.50
N LEU A 28 -11.04 1.31 7.65
CA LEU A 28 -12.38 0.83 7.35
C LEU A 28 -12.58 -0.58 7.91
N PRO A 29 -13.50 -0.79 8.86
CA PRO A 29 -13.87 -2.13 9.26
C PRO A 29 -14.64 -2.80 8.11
N VAL A 30 -14.18 -3.97 7.67
CA VAL A 30 -14.81 -4.76 6.61
C VAL A 30 -15.14 -6.13 7.15
N GLU A 31 -16.43 -6.45 7.20
CA GLU A 31 -16.93 -7.79 7.51
C GLU A 31 -16.77 -8.70 6.29
N THR A 32 -16.30 -9.91 6.55
CA THR A 32 -16.30 -10.98 5.56
C THR A 32 -17.72 -11.48 5.31
N ARG A 33 -18.01 -11.96 4.09
CA ARG A 33 -19.34 -12.53 3.78
C ARG A 33 -19.64 -13.83 4.54
N GLY A 34 -18.60 -14.46 5.06
CA GLY A 34 -18.65 -15.66 5.88
C GLY A 34 -17.26 -15.94 6.43
N PRO A 35 -17.14 -16.80 7.45
CA PRO A 35 -15.87 -17.03 8.13
C PRO A 35 -14.81 -17.54 7.15
N LEU A 36 -13.69 -16.83 7.04
CA LEU A 36 -12.54 -17.30 6.28
C LEU A 36 -11.62 -18.08 7.23
N LYS A 37 -11.15 -19.26 6.83
CA LYS A 37 -10.27 -20.12 7.63
C LYS A 37 -8.86 -20.07 7.07
N PHE A 38 -7.87 -19.75 7.91
CA PHE A 38 -6.47 -19.95 7.54
C PHE A 38 -5.73 -20.56 8.73
N GLY A 39 -5.22 -21.77 8.54
CA GLY A 39 -4.64 -22.56 9.62
C GLY A 39 -5.65 -22.77 10.77
N PRO A 40 -5.23 -22.57 12.03
CA PRO A 40 -6.10 -22.74 13.19
C PRO A 40 -7.09 -21.57 13.38
N GLU A 41 -6.85 -20.42 12.75
CA GLU A 41 -7.60 -19.20 13.01
C GLU A 41 -8.86 -19.08 12.13
N THR A 42 -9.82 -18.27 12.56
CA THR A 42 -11.03 -17.95 11.80
C THR A 42 -11.28 -16.45 11.82
N LEU A 43 -11.43 -15.87 10.63
CA LEU A 43 -11.57 -14.45 10.43
C LEU A 43 -12.97 -14.12 9.98
N THR A 44 -13.60 -13.22 10.71
CA THR A 44 -14.92 -12.68 10.36
C THR A 44 -14.84 -11.22 9.90
N SER A 45 -13.82 -10.45 10.31
CA SER A 45 -13.68 -9.02 10.02
C SER A 45 -12.22 -8.61 9.85
N VAL A 46 -11.90 -7.73 8.90
CA VAL A 46 -10.56 -7.15 8.72
C VAL A 46 -10.63 -5.63 8.67
N THR A 47 -9.60 -4.94 9.17
CA THR A 47 -9.47 -3.49 8.95
C THR A 47 -8.73 -3.24 7.64
N CYS A 48 -9.36 -2.53 6.70
CA CYS A 48 -8.71 -2.06 5.49
C CYS A 48 -8.11 -0.67 5.70
N ALA A 49 -6.85 -0.49 5.31
CA ALA A 49 -6.27 0.82 5.06
C ALA A 49 -6.68 1.28 3.67
N ARG A 50 -7.54 2.29 3.61
CA ARG A 50 -7.87 3.00 2.38
C ARG A 50 -7.10 4.30 2.34
N VAL A 51 -6.36 4.53 1.26
CA VAL A 51 -5.57 5.74 1.04
C VAL A 51 -6.15 6.51 -0.13
N ARG A 52 -6.44 7.80 0.09
CA ARG A 52 -6.58 8.78 -0.98
C ARG A 52 -5.21 9.42 -1.21
N LEU A 53 -4.62 9.19 -2.37
CA LEU A 53 -3.35 9.80 -2.75
C LEU A 53 -3.60 10.93 -3.74
N ARG A 54 -3.00 12.10 -3.47
CA ARG A 54 -2.92 13.19 -4.45
C ARG A 54 -1.53 13.16 -5.06
N VAL A 55 -1.47 13.19 -6.39
CA VAL A 55 -0.22 13.24 -7.15
C VAL A 55 -0.16 14.50 -7.99
N ARG A 56 1.04 14.99 -8.27
CA ARG A 56 1.29 16.11 -9.16
C ARG A 56 2.18 15.66 -10.32
N ASP A 57 1.82 16.06 -11.54
CA ASP A 57 2.67 15.84 -12.71
C ASP A 57 3.69 16.96 -12.90
N ARG A 58 4.57 16.81 -13.90
CA ARG A 58 5.61 17.81 -14.20
C ARG A 58 5.08 19.16 -14.69
N ARG A 59 3.82 19.23 -15.14
CA ARG A 59 3.15 20.45 -15.58
C ARG A 59 2.36 21.12 -14.45
N GLY A 60 2.47 20.60 -13.23
CA GLY A 60 1.79 21.13 -12.05
C GLY A 60 0.33 20.69 -11.89
N ARG A 61 -0.20 19.87 -12.81
CA ARG A 61 -1.57 19.33 -12.72
C ARG A 61 -1.64 18.36 -11.56
N VAL A 62 -2.77 18.37 -10.85
CA VAL A 62 -3.02 17.49 -9.70
C VAL A 62 -4.13 16.51 -10.03
N ALA A 63 -3.93 15.25 -9.65
CA ALA A 63 -4.94 14.21 -9.73
C ALA A 63 -5.05 13.48 -8.39
N GLU A 64 -6.21 12.85 -8.15
CA GLU A 64 -6.45 12.03 -6.96
C GLU A 64 -6.74 10.58 -7.37
N GLY A 65 -6.23 9.64 -6.59
CA GLY A 65 -6.48 8.21 -6.75
C GLY A 65 -6.75 7.56 -5.40
N TRP A 66 -7.44 6.43 -5.44
CA TRP A 66 -7.77 5.64 -4.26
C TRP A 66 -7.15 4.24 -4.37
N GLY A 67 -6.52 3.79 -3.29
CA GLY A 67 -6.03 2.44 -3.13
C GLY A 67 -6.44 1.89 -1.77
N GLU A 68 -6.63 0.58 -1.69
CA GLU A 68 -7.00 -0.10 -0.45
C GLU A 68 -6.21 -1.39 -0.30
N THR A 69 -5.78 -1.68 0.92
CA THR A 69 -5.22 -2.97 1.32
C THR A 69 -5.71 -3.34 2.72
N PRO A 70 -5.98 -4.62 3.01
CA PRO A 70 -6.12 -5.09 4.38
C PRO A 70 -4.87 -4.75 5.21
N LEU A 71 -5.04 -4.22 6.43
CA LEU A 71 -3.97 -4.00 7.39
C LEU A 71 -3.63 -5.31 8.08
N SER A 72 -2.58 -5.95 7.54
CA SER A 72 -2.15 -7.28 7.90
C SER A 72 -3.17 -8.38 7.61
N VAL A 73 -2.64 -9.50 7.17
CA VAL A 73 -3.34 -10.77 7.24
C VAL A 73 -3.24 -11.23 8.70
N GLN A 74 -4.37 -11.32 9.41
CA GLN A 74 -4.42 -11.85 10.79
C GLN A 74 -3.76 -13.24 10.97
N TRP A 75 -3.34 -13.86 9.88
CA TRP A 75 -2.71 -15.16 9.73
C TRP A 75 -1.18 -15.18 9.91
N VAL A 76 -0.49 -14.03 9.90
CA VAL A 76 0.99 -13.98 9.98
C VAL A 76 1.50 -13.64 11.38
N TRP A 77 0.69 -13.04 12.25
CA TRP A 77 1.11 -12.76 13.62
C TRP A 77 0.63 -13.88 14.56
N PRO A 78 1.53 -14.72 15.11
CA PRO A 78 1.17 -15.80 16.03
C PRO A 78 0.78 -15.28 17.43
N SER A 79 0.67 -13.96 17.63
CA SER A 79 0.25 -13.35 18.89
C SER A 79 -0.29 -11.93 18.68
N PRO A 80 -1.11 -11.41 19.62
CA PRO A 80 -1.42 -9.99 19.69
C PRO A 80 -0.13 -9.15 19.78
N LEU A 81 -0.10 -7.98 19.13
CA LEU A 81 0.92 -6.97 19.44
C LEU A 81 0.65 -6.45 20.86
N SER A 82 1.69 -6.51 21.71
CA SER A 82 1.73 -5.87 23.03
C SER A 82 2.20 -4.43 22.93
#